data_AF-A0A5S3XSU2-F1
#
_entry.id   AF-A0A5S3XSU2-F1
#
_cell.length_a   1.000
_cell.length_b   1.000
_cell.length_c   1.000
_cell.angle_alpha   90.00
_cell.angle_beta   90.00
_cell.angle_gamma   90.00
#
_symmetry.space_group_name_H-M   'P 1'
#
loop_
_entity.id
_entity.type
_entity.pdbx_description
1 polymer ?
#
loop_
_entity_poly.entity_id
_entity_poly.type
_entity_poly.pdbx_seq_one_letter_code
_entity_poly.pdbx_strand_id
1 'polypeptide(L)'
;MVNGQDLKAMRLQAGISQGEMASKLGCDRKTVINYEVGATDIRVTRMFIWLKCCKVDVGALVSQVKQIREHDKNNAKAKLQDVISILLITIQLWAPVVVTPIYLTALAIAMIVGMYKNNINIIHISLFLLLLNIIEYIIFSTGLIELIKPETGQLIRGSIMFGVQLLISLLAVLLFVFRVQFSRVISKSNTVSLTLFDGFFHWIFIYTSFIYFIALLEHIAWFYFQSSYFTLVYDNFEGLIYIAWIVSCILLFNMMHFKQKQ
;
A
#
# COMPACT_ATOMS: atom_id res chain seq x y z
N MET A 1 -2.86 -7.04 -20.80
CA MET A 1 -1.42 -6.72 -20.69
C MET A 1 -0.82 -6.80 -22.08
N VAL A 2 0.00 -5.82 -22.47
CA VAL A 2 0.74 -5.83 -23.76
C VAL A 2 1.69 -7.03 -23.76
N ASN A 3 1.55 -7.92 -24.74
CA ASN A 3 2.38 -9.13 -24.84
C ASN A 3 3.60 -8.89 -25.75
N GLY A 4 4.50 -9.88 -25.85
CA GLY A 4 5.73 -9.75 -26.65
C GLY A 4 5.48 -9.47 -28.14
N GLN A 5 4.40 -10.01 -28.72
CA GLN A 5 4.06 -9.75 -30.11
C GLN A 5 3.59 -8.31 -30.32
N ASP A 6 2.87 -7.74 -29.35
CA ASP A 6 2.46 -6.33 -29.37
C ASP A 6 3.69 -5.40 -29.32
N LEU A 7 4.70 -5.73 -28.51
CA LEU A 7 5.97 -4.98 -28.44
C LEU A 7 6.69 -4.97 -29.78
N LYS A 8 6.76 -6.13 -30.44
CA LYS A 8 7.36 -6.29 -31.77
C LYS A 8 6.59 -5.47 -32.80
N ALA A 9 5.26 -5.53 -32.79
CA ALA A 9 4.41 -4.79 -33.71
C ALA A 9 4.58 -3.28 -33.56
N MET A 10 4.55 -2.77 -32.32
CA MET A 10 4.76 -1.34 -32.04
C MET A 10 6.14 -0.84 -32.48
N ARG A 11 7.20 -1.63 -32.23
CA ARG A 11 8.55 -1.27 -32.64
C ARG A 11 8.66 -1.20 -34.17
N LEU A 12 8.11 -2.18 -34.87
CA LEU A 12 8.13 -2.24 -36.33
C LEU A 12 7.31 -1.10 -36.96
N GLN A 13 6.14 -0.80 -36.39
CA GLN A 13 5.28 0.31 -36.82
C GLN A 13 5.97 1.68 -36.64
N ALA A 14 6.80 1.81 -35.60
CA ALA A 14 7.62 3.00 -35.37
C ALA A 14 8.92 3.05 -36.21
N GLY A 15 9.18 2.03 -37.04
CA GLY A 15 10.38 1.95 -37.89
C GLY A 15 11.69 1.73 -37.13
N ILE A 16 11.64 1.28 -35.88
CA ILE A 16 12.82 1.14 -35.00
C ILE A 16 13.39 -0.28 -35.12
N SER A 17 14.71 -0.43 -35.26
CA SER A 17 15.34 -1.77 -35.26
C SER A 17 15.49 -2.34 -33.84
N GLN A 18 15.65 -3.66 -33.69
CA GLN A 18 15.90 -4.27 -32.36
C GLN A 18 17.19 -3.73 -31.70
N GLY A 19 18.24 -3.47 -32.49
CA GLY A 19 19.50 -2.91 -31.98
C GLY A 19 19.35 -1.45 -31.55
N GLU A 20 18.57 -0.67 -32.30
CA GLU A 20 18.27 0.72 -31.96
C GLU A 20 17.38 0.83 -30.72
N MET A 21 16.39 -0.06 -30.59
CA MET A 21 15.56 -0.17 -29.38
C MET A 21 16.41 -0.56 -28.17
N ALA A 22 17.34 -1.50 -28.33
CA ALA A 22 18.26 -1.94 -27.28
C ALA A 22 19.14 -0.77 -26.78
N SER A 23 19.67 0.03 -27.72
CA SER A 23 20.42 1.25 -27.39
C SER A 23 19.57 2.27 -26.62
N LYS A 24 18.32 2.51 -27.05
CA LYS A 24 17.39 3.44 -26.38
C LYS A 24 16.97 2.97 -24.98
N LEU A 25 16.97 1.66 -24.74
CA LEU A 25 16.65 1.06 -23.44
C LEU A 25 17.87 0.85 -22.54
N GLY A 26 19.09 1.03 -23.05
CA GLY A 26 20.30 0.67 -22.31
C GLY A 26 20.33 -0.82 -21.94
N CYS A 27 20.08 -1.71 -22.91
CA CYS A 27 20.29 -3.15 -22.76
C CYS A 27 20.83 -3.78 -24.05
N ASP A 28 21.14 -5.07 -23.96
CA ASP A 28 21.55 -5.87 -25.10
C ASP A 28 20.38 -6.18 -26.04
N ARG A 29 20.70 -6.32 -27.33
CA ARG A 29 19.73 -6.74 -28.37
C ARG A 29 19.04 -8.07 -28.02
N LYS A 30 19.75 -9.00 -27.37
CA LYS A 30 19.20 -10.28 -26.93
C LYS A 30 18.05 -10.09 -25.94
N THR A 31 18.16 -9.09 -25.06
CA THR A 31 17.12 -8.75 -24.08
C THR A 31 15.86 -8.22 -24.77
N VAL A 32 16.00 -7.42 -25.82
CA VAL A 32 14.87 -6.96 -26.66
C VAL A 32 14.18 -8.13 -27.37
N ILE A 33 14.95 -9.09 -27.89
CA ILE A 33 14.40 -10.31 -28.52
C ILE A 33 13.61 -11.13 -27.50
N ASN A 34 14.14 -11.30 -26.29
CA ASN A 34 13.44 -12.02 -25.22
C ASN A 34 12.11 -11.36 -24.84
N TYR A 35 12.05 -10.03 -24.84
CA TYR A 35 10.80 -9.29 -24.63
C TYR A 35 9.80 -9.55 -25.76
N GLU A 36 10.24 -9.51 -27.03
CA GLU A 36 9.36 -9.70 -28.20
C GLU A 36 8.82 -11.12 -28.36
N VAL A 37 9.59 -12.12 -27.90
CA VAL A 37 9.19 -13.53 -27.94
C VAL A 37 8.42 -13.93 -26.67
N GLY A 38 8.34 -13.05 -25.66
CA GLY A 38 7.68 -13.31 -24.39
C GLY A 38 8.44 -14.27 -23.47
N ALA A 39 9.75 -14.44 -23.71
CA ALA A 39 10.63 -15.27 -22.87
C ALA A 39 11.05 -14.56 -21.57
N THR A 40 10.90 -13.24 -21.50
CA THR A 40 11.17 -12.45 -20.29
C THR A 40 10.23 -11.26 -20.27
N ASP A 41 9.69 -10.92 -19.10
CA ASP A 41 8.85 -9.73 -18.96
C ASP A 41 9.67 -8.44 -19.03
N ILE A 42 9.11 -7.44 -19.69
CA ILE A 42 9.69 -6.09 -19.75
C ILE A 42 9.37 -5.34 -18.46
N ARG A 43 10.41 -4.84 -17.77
CA ARG A 43 10.23 -3.98 -16.59
C ARG A 43 9.48 -2.70 -16.97
N VAL A 44 8.62 -2.23 -16.09
CA VAL A 44 7.74 -1.05 -16.31
C VAL A 44 8.50 0.19 -16.78
N THR A 45 9.67 0.49 -16.20
CA THR A 45 10.50 1.63 -16.63
C THR A 45 10.96 1.52 -18.08
N ARG A 46 11.31 0.30 -18.52
CA ARG A 46 11.70 0.02 -19.91
C ARG A 46 10.48 0.01 -20.83
N MET A 47 9.31 -0.41 -20.35
CA MET A 47 8.04 -0.32 -21.07
C MET A 47 7.65 1.12 -21.38
N PHE A 48 7.78 2.04 -20.41
CA PHE A 48 7.49 3.46 -20.66
C PHE A 48 8.44 4.09 -21.67
N ILE A 49 9.74 3.74 -21.62
CA ILE A 49 10.71 4.17 -22.62
C ILE A 49 10.36 3.59 -24.00
N TRP A 50 9.98 2.31 -24.06
CA TRP A 50 9.55 1.65 -25.30
C TRP A 50 8.35 2.35 -25.94
N LEU A 51 7.30 2.64 -25.17
CA LEU A 51 6.10 3.35 -25.64
C LEU A 51 6.43 4.78 -26.12
N LYS A 52 7.29 5.49 -25.38
CA LYS A 52 7.78 6.82 -25.77
C LYS A 52 8.57 6.77 -27.07
N CYS A 53 9.46 5.79 -27.23
CA CYS A 53 10.25 5.60 -28.44
C CYS A 53 9.36 5.26 -29.65
N CYS A 54 8.31 4.47 -29.43
CA CYS A 54 7.37 4.09 -30.50
C CYS A 54 6.38 5.19 -30.87
N LYS A 55 6.48 6.40 -30.27
CA LYS A 55 5.58 7.54 -30.49
C LYS A 55 4.10 7.14 -30.41
N VAL A 56 3.78 6.18 -29.53
CA VAL A 56 2.39 5.83 -29.25
C VAL A 56 1.73 7.10 -28.73
N ASP A 57 0.65 7.55 -29.37
CA ASP A 57 -0.02 8.79 -29.05
C ASP A 57 -0.64 8.67 -27.64
N VAL A 58 0.14 9.05 -26.64
CA VAL A 58 -0.28 9.09 -25.24
C VAL A 58 -1.44 10.07 -25.08
N GLY A 59 -1.58 11.06 -25.97
CA GLY A 59 -2.71 11.97 -26.02
C GLY A 59 -4.03 11.28 -26.36
N ALA A 60 -4.01 10.32 -27.28
CA ALA A 60 -5.18 9.49 -27.61
C ALA A 60 -5.53 8.50 -26.48
N LEU A 61 -4.53 7.93 -25.81
CA LEU A 61 -4.75 7.11 -24.61
C LEU A 61 -5.30 7.95 -23.45
N VAL A 62 -4.76 9.16 -23.23
CA VAL A 62 -5.23 10.09 -22.20
C VAL A 62 -6.62 10.59 -22.52
N SER A 63 -6.97 10.83 -23.79
CA SER A 63 -8.32 11.23 -24.18
C SER A 63 -9.32 10.08 -24.05
N GLN A 64 -8.95 8.85 -24.38
CA GLN A 64 -9.77 7.66 -24.13
C GLN A 64 -9.96 7.40 -22.63
N VAL A 65 -8.90 7.51 -21.82
CA VAL A 65 -9.00 7.44 -20.35
C VAL A 65 -9.87 8.56 -19.80
N LYS A 66 -9.81 9.76 -20.39
CA LYS A 66 -10.65 10.90 -20.00
C LYS A 66 -12.12 10.69 -20.38
N GLN A 67 -12.41 10.09 -21.54
CA GLN A 67 -13.77 9.73 -21.96
C GLN A 67 -14.36 8.61 -21.11
N ILE A 68 -13.57 7.59 -20.77
CA ILE A 68 -13.97 6.53 -19.82
C ILE A 68 -14.24 7.16 -18.43
N ARG A 69 -13.37 8.05 -17.97
CA ARG A 69 -13.52 8.81 -16.71
C ARG A 69 -14.75 9.73 -16.69
N GLU A 70 -15.18 10.26 -17.84
CA GLU A 70 -16.38 11.08 -17.96
C GLU A 70 -17.66 10.24 -18.06
N HIS A 71 -17.61 9.08 -18.70
CA HIS A 71 -18.70 8.11 -18.72
C HIS A 71 -18.97 7.50 -17.32
N ASP A 72 -17.92 7.35 -16.50
CA ASP A 72 -17.99 6.75 -15.16
C ASP A 72 -18.10 7.77 -14.00
N LYS A 73 -18.28 9.06 -14.30
CA LYS A 73 -18.35 10.14 -13.30
C LYS A 73 -19.50 9.96 -12.29
N ASN A 74 -20.51 9.15 -12.63
CA ASN A 74 -21.67 8.83 -11.79
C ASN A 74 -21.53 7.52 -10.99
N ASN A 75 -20.44 6.77 -11.17
CA ASN A 75 -20.27 5.46 -10.52
C ASN A 75 -19.09 5.51 -9.55
N ALA A 76 -19.38 5.70 -8.26
CA ALA A 76 -18.34 5.77 -7.22
C ALA A 76 -17.47 4.49 -7.14
N LYS A 77 -17.95 3.37 -7.69
CA LYS A 77 -17.18 2.12 -7.85
C LYS A 77 -15.97 2.25 -8.78
N ALA A 78 -16.05 3.05 -9.85
CA ALA A 78 -14.96 3.19 -10.83
C ALA A 78 -13.75 3.95 -10.27
N LYS A 79 -13.99 5.06 -9.54
CA LYS A 79 -12.93 5.80 -8.84
C LYS A 79 -12.21 4.96 -7.79
N LEU A 80 -12.95 4.11 -7.09
CA LEU A 80 -12.41 3.20 -6.10
C LEU A 80 -11.52 2.12 -6.76
N GLN A 81 -11.97 1.59 -7.89
CA GLN A 81 -11.24 0.59 -8.67
C GLN A 81 -9.94 1.15 -9.28
N ASP A 82 -9.94 2.40 -9.75
CA ASP A 82 -8.73 3.08 -10.24
C ASP A 82 -7.70 3.29 -9.12
N VAL A 83 -8.16 3.74 -7.93
CA VAL A 83 -7.30 3.93 -6.76
C VAL A 83 -6.73 2.59 -6.28
N ILE A 84 -7.56 1.55 -6.21
CA ILE A 84 -7.12 0.19 -5.85
C ILE A 84 -6.12 -0.34 -6.89
N SER A 85 -6.35 -0.12 -8.19
CA SER A 85 -5.46 -0.59 -9.25
C SER A 85 -4.10 0.13 -9.22
N ILE A 86 -4.09 1.45 -8.99
CA ILE A 86 -2.84 2.22 -8.82
C ILE A 86 -2.09 1.77 -7.56
N LEU A 87 -2.80 1.51 -6.47
CA LEU A 87 -2.19 1.04 -5.22
C LEU A 87 -1.63 -0.38 -5.35
N LEU A 88 -2.34 -1.30 -6.01
CA LEU A 88 -1.88 -2.67 -6.29
C LEU A 88 -0.66 -2.71 -7.23
N ILE A 89 -0.65 -1.87 -8.28
CA ILE A 89 0.47 -1.79 -9.23
C ILE A 89 1.72 -1.18 -8.57
N THR A 90 1.54 -0.33 -7.55
CA THR A 90 2.69 0.31 -6.90
C THR A 90 3.34 -0.55 -5.82
N ILE A 91 2.69 -1.58 -5.25
CA ILE A 91 3.23 -2.47 -4.18
C ILE A 91 4.69 -2.94 -4.43
N GLN A 92 5.10 -3.13 -5.68
CA GLN A 92 6.46 -3.56 -6.06
C GLN A 92 7.55 -2.48 -5.94
N LEU A 93 7.17 -1.23 -5.66
CA LEU A 93 8.05 -0.05 -5.57
C LEU A 93 8.17 0.50 -4.14
N TRP A 94 7.54 -0.14 -3.16
CA TRP A 94 7.26 0.46 -1.85
C TRP A 94 8.46 0.32 -0.91
N ALA A 95 9.40 1.26 -1.02
CA ALA A 95 10.41 1.45 0.02
C ALA A 95 9.76 2.10 1.26
N PRO A 96 10.03 1.63 2.49
CA PRO A 96 9.44 2.20 3.72
C PRO A 96 9.59 3.71 3.85
N VAL A 97 10.72 4.24 3.36
CA VAL A 97 11.06 5.67 3.38
C VAL A 97 10.08 6.52 2.55
N VAL A 98 9.44 5.95 1.53
CA VAL A 98 8.49 6.67 0.66
C VAL A 98 7.06 6.48 1.16
N VAL A 99 6.74 5.26 1.55
CA VAL A 99 5.38 4.82 1.87
C VAL A 99 4.86 5.42 3.17
N THR A 100 5.65 5.30 4.23
CA THR A 100 5.24 5.72 5.56
C THR A 100 4.90 7.21 5.59
N PRO A 101 5.72 8.12 5.01
CA PRO A 101 5.35 9.53 4.91
C PRO A 101 4.06 9.79 4.12
N ILE A 102 3.83 9.07 3.01
CA ILE A 102 2.60 9.22 2.21
C ILE A 102 1.38 8.83 3.05
N TYR A 103 1.46 7.69 3.74
CA TYR A 103 0.37 7.21 4.59
C TYR A 103 0.06 8.20 5.72
N LEU A 104 1.08 8.65 6.46
CA LEU A 104 0.91 9.63 7.54
C LEU A 104 0.35 10.97 7.03
N THR A 105 0.81 11.42 5.87
CA THR A 105 0.28 12.64 5.24
C THR A 105 -1.19 12.48 4.85
N ALA A 106 -1.57 11.32 4.31
CA ALA A 106 -2.98 11.03 3.99
C ALA A 106 -3.87 11.04 5.24
N LEU A 107 -3.39 10.49 6.36
CA LEU A 107 -4.11 10.55 7.64
C LEU A 107 -4.23 11.99 8.17
N ALA A 108 -3.16 12.78 8.09
CA ALA A 108 -3.18 14.19 8.50
C ALA A 108 -4.17 15.02 7.66
N ILE A 109 -4.18 14.81 6.34
CA ILE A 109 -5.17 15.43 5.44
C ILE A 109 -6.59 15.01 5.83
N ALA A 110 -6.81 13.72 6.11
CA ALA A 110 -8.14 13.23 6.53
C ALA A 110 -8.60 13.89 7.83
N MET A 111 -7.69 14.07 8.80
CA MET A 111 -7.97 14.78 10.04
C MET A 111 -8.40 16.23 9.78
N ILE A 112 -7.62 16.96 8.98
CA ILE A 112 -7.91 18.35 8.59
C ILE A 112 -9.26 18.45 7.88
N VAL A 113 -9.56 17.57 6.93
CA VAL A 113 -10.86 17.51 6.25
C VAL A 113 -11.99 17.21 7.22
N GLY A 114 -11.77 16.31 8.19
CA GLY A 114 -12.70 16.02 9.26
C GLY A 114 -13.04 17.27 10.08
N MET A 115 -12.02 18.08 10.43
CA MET A 115 -12.19 19.35 11.13
C MET A 115 -12.98 20.36 10.30
N TYR A 116 -12.65 20.55 9.01
CA TYR A 116 -13.40 21.44 8.12
C TYR A 116 -14.87 21.04 7.97
N LYS A 117 -15.16 19.73 7.98
CA LYS A 117 -16.52 19.20 7.90
C LYS A 117 -17.23 19.07 9.25
N ASN A 118 -16.57 19.43 10.35
CA ASN A 118 -17.03 19.18 11.73
C ASN A 118 -17.48 17.71 11.96
N ASN A 119 -16.86 16.75 11.29
CA ASN A 119 -17.20 15.33 11.41
C ASN A 119 -16.27 14.64 12.41
N ILE A 120 -16.76 14.49 13.65
CA ILE A 120 -16.03 13.88 14.77
C ILE A 120 -15.57 12.46 14.46
N ASN A 121 -16.33 11.68 13.67
CA ASN A 121 -15.93 10.33 13.31
C ASN A 121 -14.62 10.33 12.50
N ILE A 122 -14.52 11.17 11.47
CA ILE A 122 -13.31 11.27 10.63
C ILE A 122 -12.13 11.77 11.46
N ILE A 123 -12.36 12.79 12.31
CA ILE A 123 -11.31 13.34 13.18
C ILE A 123 -10.78 12.26 14.12
N HIS A 124 -11.63 11.58 14.88
CA HIS A 124 -11.18 10.57 15.84
C HIS A 124 -10.51 9.37 15.17
N ILE A 125 -11.08 8.88 14.07
CA ILE A 125 -10.50 7.75 13.35
C ILE A 125 -9.09 8.07 12.85
N SER A 126 -8.94 9.21 12.16
CA SER A 126 -7.65 9.65 11.63
C SER A 126 -6.63 9.91 12.75
N LEU A 127 -7.08 10.49 13.87
CA LEU A 127 -6.28 10.71 15.07
C LEU A 127 -5.80 9.38 15.70
N PHE A 128 -6.68 8.41 15.91
CA PHE A 128 -6.31 7.11 16.47
C PHE A 128 -5.27 6.40 15.60
N LEU A 129 -5.44 6.45 14.28
CA LEU A 129 -4.47 5.90 13.35
C LEU A 129 -3.12 6.60 13.39
N LEU A 130 -3.11 7.93 13.43
CA LEU A 130 -1.87 8.71 13.59
C LEU A 130 -1.16 8.35 14.90
N LEU A 131 -1.90 8.28 16.00
CA LEU A 131 -1.34 7.96 17.31
C LEU A 131 -0.73 6.56 17.34
N LEU A 132 -1.39 5.55 16.76
CA LEU A 132 -0.82 4.20 16.67
C LEU A 132 0.53 4.18 15.93
N ASN A 133 0.62 4.87 14.79
CA ASN A 133 1.85 4.94 14.01
C ASN A 133 2.94 5.75 14.71
N ILE A 134 2.59 6.83 15.40
CA ILE A 134 3.54 7.63 16.19
C ILE A 134 4.09 6.82 17.36
N ILE A 135 3.23 6.06 18.06
CA ILE A 135 3.64 5.17 19.15
C ILE A 135 4.62 4.12 18.63
N GLU A 136 4.32 3.47 17.51
CA GLU A 136 5.24 2.51 16.87
C GLU A 136 6.57 3.18 16.50
N TYR A 137 6.53 4.34 15.85
CA TYR A 137 7.74 5.08 15.49
C TYR A 137 8.59 5.40 16.72
N ILE A 138 7.99 5.90 17.80
CA ILE A 138 8.71 6.22 19.05
C ILE A 138 9.35 4.96 19.62
N ILE A 139 8.62 3.86 19.72
CA ILE A 139 9.12 2.60 20.28
C ILE A 139 10.37 2.11 19.52
N PHE A 140 10.35 2.17 18.18
CA PHE A 140 11.44 1.65 17.36
C PHE A 140 12.58 2.65 17.10
N SER A 141 12.32 3.97 17.15
CA SER A 141 13.34 5.01 16.89
C SER A 141 14.10 5.45 18.14
N THR A 142 13.45 5.47 19.31
CA THR A 142 14.07 5.97 20.55
C THR A 142 14.97 4.94 21.23
N GLY A 143 15.02 3.71 20.72
CA GLY A 143 15.77 2.62 21.35
C GLY A 143 15.16 2.15 22.67
N LEU A 144 13.88 2.48 22.94
CA LEU A 144 13.09 1.97 24.08
C LEU A 144 13.16 0.45 24.20
N ILE A 145 13.26 -0.20 23.05
CA ILE A 145 13.65 -1.60 22.94
C ILE A 145 15.09 -1.60 22.44
N GLU A 146 16.00 -2.27 23.15
CA GLU A 146 17.44 -2.38 22.86
C GLU A 146 17.75 -3.20 21.57
N LEU A 147 17.01 -2.98 20.48
CA LEU A 147 17.18 -3.59 19.16
C LEU A 147 18.47 -3.16 18.46
N ILE A 148 19.13 -2.11 18.97
CA ILE A 148 20.30 -1.46 18.36
C ILE A 148 21.61 -1.91 19.02
N LYS A 149 21.56 -2.59 20.17
CA LYS A 149 22.78 -3.14 20.78
C LYS A 149 23.31 -4.30 19.93
N PRO A 150 24.60 -4.28 19.52
CA PRO A 150 25.20 -5.33 18.70
C PRO A 150 25.27 -6.70 19.40
N GLU A 151 25.09 -6.72 20.72
CA GLU A 151 25.06 -7.89 21.60
C GLU A 151 23.67 -8.57 21.65
N THR A 152 22.61 -7.91 21.16
CA THR A 152 21.30 -8.52 21.02
C THR A 152 21.30 -9.48 19.82
N GLY A 153 21.26 -10.79 20.08
CA GLY A 153 21.21 -11.81 19.03
C GLY A 153 20.05 -11.60 18.04
N GLN A 154 20.27 -11.95 16.76
CA GLN A 154 19.30 -11.75 15.67
C GLN A 154 17.91 -12.34 15.99
N LEU A 155 17.87 -13.52 16.63
CA LEU A 155 16.64 -14.16 17.09
C LEU A 155 15.83 -13.24 18.03
N ILE A 156 16.49 -12.70 19.05
CA ILE A 156 15.85 -11.84 20.06
C ILE A 156 15.35 -10.56 19.39
N ARG A 157 16.17 -9.96 18.52
CA ARG A 157 15.82 -8.72 17.82
C ARG A 157 14.54 -8.86 16.99
N GLY A 158 14.47 -9.86 16.10
CA GLY A 158 13.28 -10.06 15.28
C GLY A 158 12.07 -10.50 16.10
N SER A 159 12.27 -11.31 17.14
CA SER A 159 11.18 -11.74 18.02
C SER A 159 10.54 -10.58 18.77
N ILE A 160 11.34 -9.65 19.29
CA ILE A 160 10.80 -8.46 19.95
C ILE A 160 10.11 -7.55 18.93
N MET A 161 10.70 -7.35 17.75
CA MET A 161 10.11 -6.49 16.72
C MET A 161 8.69 -6.94 16.33
N PHE A 162 8.54 -8.18 15.87
CA PHE A 162 7.23 -8.70 15.48
C PHE A 162 6.30 -8.90 16.67
N GLY A 163 6.84 -9.28 17.84
CA GLY A 163 6.04 -9.45 19.06
C GLY A 163 5.41 -8.14 19.56
N VAL A 164 6.14 -7.04 19.52
CA VAL A 164 5.62 -5.72 19.91
C VAL A 164 4.62 -5.20 18.88
N GLN A 165 4.91 -5.35 17.59
CA GLN A 165 3.95 -5.00 16.54
C GLN A 165 2.65 -5.82 16.63
N LEU A 166 2.75 -7.13 16.91
CA LEU A 166 1.61 -7.98 17.19
C LEU A 166 0.80 -7.45 18.37
N LEU A 167 1.45 -7.12 19.49
CA LEU A 167 0.76 -6.60 20.67
C LEU A 167 0.03 -5.28 20.38
N ILE A 168 0.70 -4.33 19.71
CA ILE A 168 0.10 -3.04 19.33
C ILE A 168 -1.10 -3.28 18.40
N SER A 169 -0.96 -4.19 17.43
CA SER A 169 -2.05 -4.50 16.49
C SER A 169 -3.27 -5.14 17.17
N LEU A 170 -3.07 -6.02 18.15
CA LEU A 170 -4.15 -6.61 18.95
C LEU A 170 -4.84 -5.57 19.84
N LEU A 171 -4.08 -4.65 20.44
CA LEU A 171 -4.65 -3.52 21.17
C LEU A 171 -5.45 -2.59 20.25
N ALA A 172 -4.97 -2.38 19.02
CA ALA A 172 -5.70 -1.62 18.02
C ALA A 172 -7.00 -2.32 17.59
N VAL A 173 -7.07 -3.65 17.52
CA VAL A 173 -8.34 -4.37 17.32
C VAL A 173 -9.36 -3.95 18.39
N LEU A 174 -8.98 -3.99 19.67
CA LEU A 174 -9.87 -3.58 20.76
C LEU A 174 -10.27 -2.11 20.66
N LEU A 175 -9.31 -1.23 20.35
CA LEU A 175 -9.56 0.20 20.13
C LEU A 175 -10.61 0.43 19.03
N PHE A 176 -10.53 -0.32 17.92
CA PHE A 176 -11.42 -0.14 16.78
C PHE A 176 -12.77 -0.86 16.92
N VAL A 177 -12.85 -1.96 17.66
CA VAL A 177 -14.13 -2.58 18.05
C VAL A 177 -14.94 -1.62 18.93
N PHE A 178 -14.28 -0.97 19.90
CA PHE A 178 -14.94 -0.04 20.82
C PHE A 178 -14.79 1.43 20.42
N ARG A 179 -14.42 1.71 19.17
CA ARG A 179 -14.10 3.06 18.65
C ARG A 179 -15.15 4.10 19.00
N VAL A 180 -16.42 3.77 18.78
CA VAL A 180 -17.56 4.66 19.02
C VAL A 180 -17.69 4.99 20.51
N GLN A 181 -17.49 4.01 21.40
CA GLN A 181 -17.56 4.22 22.85
C GLN A 181 -16.43 5.13 23.31
N PHE A 182 -15.19 4.84 22.90
CA PHE A 182 -14.04 5.71 23.17
C PHE A 182 -14.26 7.12 22.63
N SER A 183 -14.77 7.23 21.40
CA SER A 183 -15.03 8.52 20.77
C SER A 183 -16.09 9.34 21.51
N ARG A 184 -17.14 8.71 22.03
CA ARG A 184 -18.17 9.41 22.84
C ARG A 184 -17.60 9.86 24.17
N VAL A 185 -16.77 9.04 24.82
CA VAL A 185 -16.11 9.41 26.08
C VAL A 185 -15.17 10.60 25.88
N ILE A 186 -14.38 10.60 24.80
CA ILE A 186 -13.41 11.66 24.50
C ILE A 186 -14.10 12.96 24.08
N SER A 187 -15.05 12.90 23.15
CA SER A 187 -15.67 14.11 22.58
C SER A 187 -16.86 14.63 23.37
N LYS A 188 -17.41 13.84 24.31
CA LYS A 188 -18.70 14.11 24.99
C LYS A 188 -19.83 14.47 24.02
N SER A 189 -19.75 13.99 22.78
CA SER A 189 -20.70 14.31 21.72
C SER A 189 -21.59 13.14 21.37
N ASN A 190 -22.88 13.43 21.22
CA ASN A 190 -23.88 12.47 20.72
C ASN A 190 -23.86 12.34 19.20
N THR A 191 -23.09 13.17 18.48
CA THR A 191 -22.98 13.10 17.01
C THR A 191 -22.06 11.97 16.53
N VAL A 192 -21.39 11.26 17.46
CA VAL A 192 -20.60 10.08 17.14
C VAL A 192 -21.51 8.91 16.79
N SER A 193 -21.43 8.51 15.53
CA SER A 193 -22.24 7.46 14.94
C SER A 193 -21.39 6.26 14.50
N LEU A 194 -22.07 5.11 14.38
CA LEU A 194 -21.51 3.95 13.72
C LEU A 194 -21.38 4.23 12.23
N THR A 195 -20.26 3.81 11.65
CA THR A 195 -19.89 4.05 10.26
C THR A 195 -19.47 2.73 9.62
N LEU A 196 -19.45 2.66 8.28
CA LEU A 196 -18.93 1.49 7.56
C LEU A 196 -17.50 1.14 7.99
N PHE A 197 -16.72 2.14 8.39
CA PHE A 197 -15.38 1.95 8.92
C PHE A 197 -15.37 1.00 10.13
N ASP A 198 -16.28 1.16 11.09
CA ASP A 198 -16.30 0.32 12.30
C ASP A 198 -16.53 -1.17 11.97
N GLY A 199 -17.26 -1.45 10.89
CA GLY A 199 -17.51 -2.80 10.41
C GLY A 199 -16.30 -3.47 9.76
N PHE A 200 -15.39 -2.71 9.15
CA PHE A 200 -14.23 -3.26 8.43
C PHE A 200 -12.91 -3.10 9.17
N PHE A 201 -12.76 -2.08 10.00
CA PHE A 201 -11.43 -1.67 10.45
C PHE A 201 -10.81 -2.61 11.47
N HIS A 202 -11.61 -3.17 12.36
CA HIS A 202 -11.12 -4.21 13.27
C HIS A 202 -10.64 -5.44 12.49
N TRP A 203 -11.25 -5.80 11.37
CA TRP A 203 -10.75 -6.87 10.49
C TRP A 203 -9.40 -6.54 9.85
N ILE A 204 -9.15 -5.28 9.51
CA ILE A 204 -7.84 -4.85 9.01
C ILE A 204 -6.76 -5.10 10.08
N PHE A 205 -7.06 -4.78 11.34
CA PHE A 205 -6.11 -5.02 12.44
C PHE A 205 -6.01 -6.49 12.85
N ILE A 206 -7.07 -7.29 12.68
CA ILE A 206 -6.99 -8.76 12.81
C ILE A 206 -6.08 -9.32 11.72
N TYR A 207 -6.22 -8.84 10.48
CA TYR A 207 -5.34 -9.21 9.38
C TYR A 207 -3.88 -8.84 9.67
N THR A 208 -3.59 -7.61 10.08
CA THR A 208 -2.20 -7.23 10.41
C THR A 208 -1.66 -8.02 11.60
N SER A 209 -2.48 -8.27 12.63
CA SER A 209 -2.12 -9.16 13.75
C SER A 209 -1.74 -10.56 13.25
N PHE A 210 -2.52 -11.12 12.33
CA PHE A 210 -2.22 -12.41 11.73
C PHE A 210 -0.90 -12.38 10.95
N ILE A 211 -0.65 -11.33 10.16
CA ILE A 211 0.63 -11.15 9.45
C ILE A 211 1.80 -11.05 10.44
N TYR A 212 1.71 -10.25 11.50
CA TYR A 212 2.76 -10.15 12.52
C TYR A 212 3.00 -11.49 13.23
N PHE A 213 1.93 -12.25 13.51
CA PHE A 213 2.03 -13.56 14.13
C PHE A 213 2.75 -14.58 13.24
N ILE A 214 2.37 -14.66 11.95
CA ILE A 214 3.04 -15.58 11.01
C ILE A 214 4.48 -15.13 10.77
N ALA A 215 4.76 -13.83 10.62
CA ALA A 215 6.12 -13.32 10.48
C ALA A 215 7.00 -13.67 11.69
N LEU A 216 6.45 -13.59 12.91
CA LEU A 216 7.14 -14.02 14.13
C LEU A 216 7.45 -15.52 14.10
N LEU A 217 6.48 -16.36 13.71
CA LEU A 217 6.68 -17.81 13.62
C LEU A 217 7.72 -18.18 12.55
N GLU A 218 7.63 -17.59 11.35
CA GLU A 218 8.58 -17.80 10.26
C GLU A 218 9.99 -17.35 10.68
N HIS A 219 10.13 -16.22 11.36
CA HIS A 219 11.42 -15.75 11.87
C HIS A 219 12.05 -16.71 12.89
N ILE A 220 11.25 -17.21 13.85
CA ILE A 220 11.71 -18.22 14.81
C ILE A 220 12.08 -19.52 14.10
N ALA A 221 11.23 -19.98 13.18
CA ALA A 221 11.46 -21.22 12.43
C ALA A 221 12.72 -21.13 11.56
N TRP A 222 12.95 -20.00 10.88
CA TRP A 222 14.15 -19.77 10.09
C TRP A 222 15.42 -19.89 10.93
N PHE A 223 15.41 -19.30 12.13
CA PHE A 223 16.57 -19.35 13.03
C PHE A 223 16.85 -20.76 13.57
N TYR A 224 15.82 -21.50 14.00
CA TYR A 224 15.99 -22.83 14.59
C TYR A 224 16.20 -23.95 13.58
N PHE A 225 15.49 -23.92 12.45
CA PHE A 225 15.51 -25.00 11.46
C PHE A 225 16.44 -24.72 10.28
N GLN A 226 17.04 -23.52 10.20
CA GLN A 226 17.86 -23.06 9.06
C GLN A 226 17.16 -23.27 7.70
N SER A 227 15.84 -23.34 7.72
CA SER A 227 15.02 -23.72 6.57
C SER A 227 14.49 -22.47 5.89
N SER A 228 14.90 -22.24 4.64
CA SER A 228 14.40 -21.15 3.80
C SER A 228 13.03 -21.43 3.15
N TYR A 229 12.41 -22.58 3.45
CA TYR A 229 11.18 -22.99 2.78
C TYR A 229 9.91 -22.29 3.32
N PHE A 230 9.98 -21.64 4.49
CA PHE A 230 8.86 -20.99 5.17
C PHE A 230 9.18 -19.52 5.50
N THR A 231 9.45 -18.70 4.48
CA THR A 231 9.73 -17.25 4.64
C THR A 231 8.78 -16.37 3.83
N LEU A 232 7.66 -16.90 3.35
CA LEU A 232 6.79 -16.20 2.42
C LEU A 232 6.22 -14.90 3.01
N VAL A 233 5.77 -14.94 4.26
CA VAL A 233 5.24 -13.76 4.94
C VAL A 233 6.36 -12.85 5.40
N TYR A 234 7.46 -13.41 5.90
CA TYR A 234 8.64 -12.66 6.33
C TYR A 234 9.27 -11.86 5.18
N ASP A 235 9.43 -12.46 4.00
CA ASP A 235 10.04 -11.82 2.82
C ASP A 235 9.13 -10.77 2.18
N ASN A 236 7.80 -10.91 2.32
CA ASN A 236 6.81 -9.99 1.75
C ASN A 236 6.13 -9.11 2.82
N PHE A 237 6.69 -9.08 4.03
CA PHE A 237 6.07 -8.52 5.22
C PHE A 237 5.61 -7.07 5.03
N GLU A 238 6.52 -6.22 4.54
CA GLU A 238 6.24 -4.79 4.34
C GLU A 238 5.08 -4.59 3.36
N GLY A 239 5.10 -5.30 2.23
CA GLY A 239 4.03 -5.23 1.23
C GLY A 239 2.67 -5.66 1.79
N LEU A 240 2.65 -6.71 2.60
CA LEU A 240 1.42 -7.21 3.24
C LEU A 240 0.83 -6.18 4.23
N ILE A 241 1.68 -5.47 4.97
CA ILE A 241 1.25 -4.37 5.85
C ILE A 241 0.78 -3.15 5.04
N TYR A 242 1.44 -2.84 3.93
CA TYR A 242 1.06 -1.72 3.07
C TYR A 242 -0.31 -1.90 2.42
N ILE A 243 -0.72 -3.15 2.13
CA ILE A 243 -2.09 -3.44 1.71
C ILE A 243 -3.10 -2.99 2.78
N ALA A 244 -2.83 -3.24 4.06
CA ALA A 244 -3.71 -2.78 5.15
C ALA A 244 -3.80 -1.24 5.21
N TRP A 245 -2.68 -0.54 5.00
CA TRP A 245 -2.63 0.92 4.97
C TRP A 245 -3.41 1.50 3.79
N ILE A 246 -3.26 0.90 2.61
CA ILE A 246 -4.01 1.21 1.40
C ILE A 246 -5.52 1.10 1.64
N VAL A 247 -5.97 -0.03 2.17
CA VAL A 247 -7.39 -0.26 2.48
C VAL A 247 -7.87 0.76 3.51
N SER A 248 -7.03 1.11 4.48
CA SER A 248 -7.35 2.14 5.48
C SER A 248 -7.57 3.52 4.85
N CYS A 249 -6.69 3.95 3.96
CA CYS A 249 -6.84 5.20 3.23
C CYS A 249 -8.11 5.21 2.36
N ILE A 250 -8.42 4.10 1.71
CA ILE A 250 -9.63 3.94 0.90
C ILE A 250 -10.90 4.12 1.75
N LEU A 251 -10.96 3.48 2.92
CA LEU A 251 -12.11 3.60 3.82
C LEU A 251 -12.28 5.03 4.33
N LEU A 252 -11.18 5.69 4.71
CA LEU A 252 -11.19 7.10 5.09
C LEU A 252 -11.64 8.01 3.95
N PHE A 253 -11.16 7.77 2.73
CA PHE A 253 -11.56 8.53 1.56
C PHE A 253 -13.06 8.42 1.27
N ASN A 254 -13.63 7.22 1.41
CA ASN A 254 -15.06 7.01 1.30
C ASN A 254 -15.83 7.84 2.33
N MET A 255 -15.39 7.86 3.59
CA MET A 255 -16.02 8.69 4.63
C MET A 255 -15.92 10.19 4.32
N MET A 256 -14.83 10.63 3.68
CA MET A 256 -14.67 12.02 3.27
C MET A 256 -15.56 12.39 2.08
N HIS A 257 -15.75 11.53 1.10
CA HIS A 257 -16.46 11.88 -0.14
C HIS A 257 -17.98 11.73 -0.03
N PHE A 258 -18.47 10.72 0.68
CA PHE A 258 -19.91 10.51 0.83
C PHE A 258 -20.46 11.35 1.98
N LYS A 259 -21.47 12.20 1.69
CA LYS A 259 -22.32 12.76 2.73
C LYS A 259 -22.96 11.58 3.46
N GLN A 260 -22.58 11.34 4.71
CA GLN A 260 -23.34 10.46 5.59
C GLN A 260 -24.75 11.04 5.65
N LYS A 261 -25.75 10.31 5.12
CA LYS A 261 -27.14 10.62 5.40
C LYS A 261 -27.27 10.58 6.94
N GLN A 262 -27.60 11.74 7.51
CA GLN A 262 -27.92 11.90 8.91
C GLN A 262 -29.14 11.05 9.26
#